data_AF-A0A9D7LLG7-F1
#
_entry.id   AF-A0A9D7LLG7-F1
#
_cell.length_a   1.000
_cell.length_b   1.000
_cell.length_c   1.000
_cell.angle_alpha   90.00
_cell.angle_beta   90.00
_cell.angle_gamma   90.00
#
_symmetry.space_group_name_H-M   'P 1'
#
loop_
_entity.id
_entity.type
_entity.pdbx_description
1 polymer ?
#
loop_
_entity_poly.entity_id
_entity_poly.type
_entity_poly.pdbx_seq_one_letter_code
_entity_poly.pdbx_strand_id
1 'polypeptide(L)'
;MDRVFATIAAALLLLQPVAAATGSADPERRSERVHFAKGATSTVIKGQVKGYHYVDYQVRAGAGQTLSVEMKTGNASSYFNILPPGSGDVAMFIGSTSGNGFSGVLPTDGDYSIRVYLMRNAARRNESARFTLALGISGQALAATPAAEDALIPGTPFHASAKVVCTVPFAPKVKECDAFVIRRGFDGTATVEVRWGEGVKRRILFVRHEVVAADSTETPVFERRRDFTIVRFGGDERFEIPEALVAGG
;
A
#
# COMPACT_ATOMS: atom_id res chain seq x y z
N MET A 1 29.97 -62.37 -33.67
CA MET A 1 28.88 -61.39 -33.67
C MET A 1 28.68 -60.96 -32.22
N ASP A 2 29.39 -59.88 -31.90
CA ASP A 2 29.17 -58.82 -30.91
C ASP A 2 28.92 -59.12 -29.43
N ARG A 3 29.93 -58.68 -28.65
CA ARG A 3 29.95 -58.45 -27.21
C ARG A 3 29.17 -57.19 -26.87
N VAL A 4 28.46 -57.14 -25.74
CA VAL A 4 28.22 -55.87 -25.02
C VAL A 4 28.30 -56.10 -23.51
N PHE A 5 29.30 -55.47 -22.89
CA PHE A 5 29.43 -55.26 -21.45
C PHE A 5 28.51 -54.11 -21.03
N ALA A 6 27.69 -54.30 -19.99
CA ALA A 6 26.92 -53.21 -19.39
C ALA A 6 27.68 -52.66 -18.17
N THR A 7 28.24 -51.45 -18.32
CA THR A 7 28.87 -50.67 -17.26
C THR A 7 27.84 -49.88 -16.46
N ILE A 8 28.06 -49.83 -15.15
CA ILE A 8 27.27 -49.14 -14.12
C ILE A 8 27.47 -47.62 -14.23
N ALA A 9 26.40 -46.84 -14.05
CA ALA A 9 26.48 -45.42 -13.72
C ALA A 9 25.46 -45.09 -12.62
N ALA A 10 25.93 -45.07 -11.37
CA ALA A 10 25.16 -44.56 -10.24
C ALA A 10 25.24 -43.02 -10.24
N ALA A 11 24.12 -42.36 -10.58
CA ALA A 11 24.02 -40.91 -10.56
C ALA A 11 23.88 -40.43 -9.10
N LEU A 12 24.92 -39.79 -8.57
CA LEU A 12 24.95 -39.17 -7.25
C LEU A 12 24.19 -37.84 -7.31
N LEU A 13 22.97 -37.78 -6.75
CA LEU A 13 22.19 -36.55 -6.63
C LEU A 13 22.86 -35.63 -5.58
N LEU A 14 23.51 -34.56 -6.05
CA LEU A 14 24.04 -33.49 -5.19
C LEU A 14 22.86 -32.65 -4.66
N LEU A 15 22.51 -32.81 -3.37
CA LEU A 15 21.65 -31.85 -2.68
C LEU A 15 22.40 -30.52 -2.55
N GLN A 16 22.00 -29.51 -3.34
CA GLN A 16 22.48 -28.15 -3.14
C GLN A 16 21.67 -27.47 -2.01
N PRO A 17 22.33 -26.81 -1.05
CA PRO A 17 21.64 -26.04 -0.04
C PRO A 17 20.96 -24.85 -0.71
N VAL A 18 19.63 -24.77 -0.58
CA VAL A 18 18.85 -23.59 -0.96
C VAL A 18 19.24 -22.47 0.00
N ALA A 19 20.08 -21.54 -0.46
CA ALA A 19 20.35 -20.31 0.27
C ALA A 19 19.05 -19.50 0.35
N ALA A 20 18.40 -19.51 1.52
CA ALA A 20 17.32 -18.59 1.81
C ALA A 20 17.89 -17.17 1.72
N ALA A 21 17.42 -16.38 0.76
CA ALA A 21 17.72 -14.95 0.70
C ALA A 21 17.14 -14.29 1.96
N THR A 22 17.98 -14.08 2.96
CA THR A 22 17.68 -13.20 4.09
C THR A 22 17.61 -11.79 3.53
N GLY A 23 16.40 -11.32 3.23
CA GLY A 23 16.17 -9.91 2.94
C GLY A 23 16.80 -9.07 4.05
N SER A 24 17.69 -8.16 3.70
CA SER A 24 18.37 -7.28 4.66
C SER A 24 17.31 -6.58 5.52
N ALA A 25 17.24 -6.94 6.80
CA ALA A 25 16.42 -6.24 7.76
C ALA A 25 17.08 -4.90 8.05
N ASP A 26 16.40 -3.79 7.76
CA ASP A 26 16.86 -2.46 8.11
C ASP A 26 17.12 -2.40 9.63
N PRO A 27 18.40 -2.24 10.06
CA PRO A 27 18.76 -2.27 11.48
C PRO A 27 18.20 -1.07 12.26
N GLU A 28 17.77 -0.01 11.57
CA GLU A 28 17.19 1.19 12.19
C GLU A 28 15.68 1.02 12.42
N ARG A 29 15.05 0.04 11.76
CA ARG A 29 13.60 -0.19 11.83
C ARG A 29 13.20 -1.11 12.98
N ARG A 30 12.31 -0.61 13.84
CA ARG A 30 11.45 -1.44 14.69
C ARG A 30 10.07 -1.57 14.06
N SER A 31 9.45 -2.75 14.13
CA SER A 31 8.07 -2.97 13.64
C SER A 31 7.21 -3.53 14.76
N GLU A 32 6.02 -2.96 14.96
CA GLU A 32 5.08 -3.34 16.02
C GLU A 32 3.67 -3.47 15.46
N ARG A 33 3.02 -4.62 15.67
CA ARG A 33 1.62 -4.80 15.27
C ARG A 33 0.69 -4.15 16.29
N VAL A 34 -0.24 -3.34 15.78
CA VAL A 34 -1.26 -2.69 16.61
C VAL A 34 -2.46 -3.61 16.76
N HIS A 35 -2.86 -3.85 18.00
CA HIS A 35 -4.07 -4.58 18.34
C HIS A 35 -5.00 -3.66 19.14
N PHE A 36 -6.27 -3.61 18.74
CA PHE A 36 -7.29 -2.96 19.55
C PHE A 36 -7.80 -3.93 20.62
N ALA A 37 -8.20 -3.39 21.76
CA ALA A 37 -8.93 -4.16 22.75
C ALA A 37 -10.23 -4.71 22.13
N LYS A 38 -10.77 -5.80 22.67
CA LYS A 38 -12.00 -6.40 22.17
C LYS A 38 -13.14 -5.37 22.12
N GLY A 39 -13.71 -5.15 20.93
CA GLY A 39 -14.78 -4.18 20.70
C GLY A 39 -14.31 -2.72 20.57
N ALA A 40 -13.03 -2.43 20.78
CA ALA A 40 -12.47 -1.10 20.56
C ALA A 40 -12.07 -0.89 19.10
N THR A 41 -12.21 0.34 18.64
CA THR A 41 -11.82 0.81 17.30
C THR A 41 -10.64 1.77 17.34
N SER A 42 -10.09 2.02 18.53
CA SER A 42 -8.97 2.93 18.72
C SER A 42 -8.06 2.48 19.87
N THR A 43 -6.85 3.01 19.88
CA THR A 43 -5.88 2.83 20.96
C THR A 43 -4.96 4.04 21.05
N VAL A 44 -4.26 4.16 22.18
CA VAL A 44 -3.24 5.18 22.40
C VAL A 44 -1.93 4.48 22.69
N ILE A 45 -0.92 4.76 21.87
CA ILE A 45 0.42 4.20 21.98
C ILE A 45 1.35 5.26 22.52
N LYS A 46 2.18 4.91 23.50
CA LYS A 46 3.29 5.77 23.97
C LYS A 46 4.59 5.15 23.52
N GLY A 47 5.50 5.97 22.99
CA GLY A 47 6.75 5.48 22.45
C GLY A 47 7.87 6.51 22.49
N GLN A 48 9.02 6.08 22.00
CA GLN A 48 10.20 6.90 21.85
C GLN A 48 10.97 6.48 20.58
N VAL A 49 11.48 7.47 19.85
CA VAL A 49 12.46 7.28 18.77
C VAL A 49 13.73 8.05 19.09
N LYS A 50 14.88 7.59 18.57
CA LYS A 50 16.19 8.20 18.80
C LYS A 50 17.08 8.08 17.56
N GLY A 51 17.79 9.15 17.23
CA GLY A 51 18.70 9.16 16.10
C GLY A 51 17.97 8.81 14.81
N TYR A 52 18.52 7.89 14.01
CA TYR A 52 17.90 7.40 12.79
C TYR A 52 16.89 6.27 13.01
N HIS A 53 16.80 5.72 14.23
CA HIS A 53 15.83 4.67 14.51
C HIS A 53 14.40 5.20 14.35
N TYR A 54 13.57 4.39 13.72
CA TYR A 54 12.16 4.65 13.53
C TYR A 54 11.33 3.42 13.90
N VAL A 55 10.03 3.63 14.11
CA VAL A 55 9.10 2.55 14.40
C VAL A 55 7.94 2.56 13.40
N ASP A 56 7.68 1.41 12.80
CA ASP A 56 6.53 1.15 11.94
C ASP A 56 5.45 0.44 12.75
N TYR A 57 4.37 1.16 13.08
CA TYR A 57 3.18 0.56 13.67
C TYR A 57 2.28 -0.01 12.57
N GLN A 58 2.15 -1.33 12.53
CA GLN A 58 1.34 -2.05 11.54
C GLN A 58 -0.12 -2.08 11.98
N VAL A 59 -0.99 -1.42 11.22
CA VAL A 59 -2.43 -1.31 11.46
C VAL A 59 -3.18 -2.03 10.35
N ARG A 60 -3.87 -3.12 10.69
CA ARG A 60 -4.75 -3.82 9.74
C ARG A 60 -6.03 -3.01 9.55
N ALA A 61 -6.35 -2.66 8.31
CA ALA A 61 -7.58 -1.97 7.96
C ALA A 61 -8.03 -2.33 6.53
N GLY A 62 -9.31 -2.08 6.25
CA GLY A 62 -9.94 -2.37 4.97
C GLY A 62 -10.25 -1.13 4.14
N ALA A 63 -10.45 -1.32 2.84
CA ALA A 63 -10.86 -0.25 1.94
C ALA A 63 -12.22 0.33 2.39
N GLY A 64 -12.38 1.66 2.30
CA GLY A 64 -13.59 2.35 2.72
C GLY A 64 -13.67 2.67 4.22
N GLN A 65 -12.81 2.06 5.05
CA GLN A 65 -12.67 2.49 6.45
C GLN A 65 -11.93 3.83 6.53
N THR A 66 -12.16 4.58 7.59
CA THR A 66 -11.41 5.81 7.91
C THR A 66 -10.34 5.51 8.94
N LEU A 67 -9.08 5.80 8.61
CA LEU A 67 -7.96 5.82 9.55
C LEU A 67 -7.80 7.23 10.12
N SER A 68 -7.77 7.34 11.45
CA SER A 68 -7.43 8.56 12.17
C SER A 68 -6.13 8.37 12.94
N VAL A 69 -5.20 9.32 12.80
CA VAL A 69 -3.93 9.35 13.52
C VAL A 69 -3.73 10.75 14.09
N GLU A 70 -3.43 10.85 15.38
CA GLU A 70 -3.02 12.10 16.02
C GLU A 70 -1.76 11.85 16.83
N MET A 71 -0.71 12.64 16.61
CA MET A 71 0.56 12.49 17.31
C MET A 71 0.87 13.72 18.17
N LYS A 72 1.17 13.48 19.45
CA LYS A 72 1.78 14.47 20.35
C LYS A 72 3.22 14.07 20.59
N THR A 73 4.16 14.98 20.40
CA THR A 73 5.59 14.70 20.55
C THR A 73 6.30 15.85 21.26
N GLY A 74 7.34 15.51 22.03
CA GLY A 74 8.19 16.49 22.72
C GLY A 74 9.29 17.09 21.85
N ASN A 75 9.35 16.75 20.56
CA ASN A 75 10.40 17.20 19.64
C ASN A 75 9.78 17.71 18.32
N ALA A 76 10.06 18.95 17.95
CA ALA A 76 9.53 19.59 16.74
C ALA A 76 10.05 18.99 15.41
N SER A 77 11.05 18.10 15.48
CA SER A 77 11.58 17.34 14.34
C SER A 77 11.06 15.90 14.31
N SER A 78 10.13 15.52 15.18
CA SER A 78 9.49 14.20 15.21
C SER A 78 8.16 14.24 14.47
N TYR A 79 7.98 13.33 13.50
CA TYR A 79 6.80 13.25 12.64
C TYR A 79 6.39 11.79 12.45
N PHE A 80 5.23 11.58 11.81
CA PHE A 80 4.86 10.28 11.28
C PHE A 80 4.49 10.35 9.80
N ASN A 81 4.71 9.25 9.09
CA ASN A 81 4.18 9.01 7.75
C ASN A 81 3.19 7.84 7.78
N ILE A 82 2.25 7.81 6.84
CA ILE A 82 1.38 6.66 6.62
C ILE A 82 1.77 6.02 5.30
N LEU A 83 2.28 4.79 5.35
CA LEU A 83 2.61 4.01 4.18
C LEU A 83 1.47 3.02 3.92
N PRO A 84 0.98 2.94 2.67
CA PRO A 84 -0.10 2.03 2.32
C PRO A 84 0.44 0.58 2.22
N PRO A 85 -0.43 -0.45 2.19
CA PRO A 85 -0.01 -1.84 2.28
C PRO A 85 1.02 -2.22 1.21
N GLY A 86 2.09 -2.88 1.63
CA GLY A 86 3.17 -3.34 0.74
C GLY A 86 4.08 -2.23 0.20
N SER A 87 4.01 -1.01 0.74
CA SER A 87 4.97 0.07 0.46
C SER A 87 6.09 0.09 1.50
N GLY A 88 7.34 0.26 1.06
CA GLY A 88 8.52 0.37 1.96
C GLY A 88 8.90 1.81 2.30
N ASP A 89 8.59 2.74 1.40
CA ASP A 89 9.17 4.08 1.33
C ASP A 89 8.20 5.14 0.79
N VAL A 90 7.25 4.78 -0.08
CA VAL A 90 6.24 5.70 -0.58
C VAL A 90 5.09 5.85 0.42
N ALA A 91 4.84 7.07 0.88
CA ALA A 91 3.79 7.38 1.84
C ALA A 91 2.57 8.03 1.16
N MET A 92 1.39 7.75 1.68
CA MET A 92 0.14 8.47 1.34
C MET A 92 -0.11 9.67 2.26
N PHE A 93 0.62 9.79 3.37
CA PHE A 93 0.63 10.96 4.25
C PHE A 93 2.05 11.22 4.74
N ILE A 94 2.48 12.49 4.70
CA ILE A 94 3.82 12.92 5.12
C ILE A 94 3.68 13.97 6.22
N GLY A 95 3.99 13.59 7.46
CA GLY A 95 3.78 14.47 8.61
C GLY A 95 4.68 15.71 8.62
N SER A 96 5.89 15.62 8.06
CA SER A 96 6.80 16.78 8.01
C SER A 96 6.31 17.92 7.12
N THR A 97 5.34 17.68 6.24
CA THR A 97 4.71 18.70 5.40
C THR A 97 3.24 18.94 5.78
N SER A 98 2.57 17.93 6.33
CA SER A 98 1.12 17.95 6.57
C SER A 98 0.72 18.11 8.04
N GLY A 99 1.70 18.07 8.96
CA GLY A 99 1.47 18.18 10.40
C GLY A 99 1.32 16.84 11.11
N ASN A 100 0.80 16.89 12.34
CA ASN A 100 0.77 15.76 13.27
C ASN A 100 -0.62 15.09 13.40
N GLY A 101 -1.52 15.34 12.45
CA GLY A 101 -2.86 14.78 12.42
C GLY A 101 -3.23 14.29 11.02
N PHE A 102 -3.93 13.17 10.95
CA PHE A 102 -4.50 12.61 9.74
C PHE A 102 -5.89 12.02 10.02
N SER A 103 -6.82 12.22 9.10
CA SER A 103 -8.08 11.48 9.05
C SER A 103 -8.45 11.29 7.58
N GLY A 104 -8.57 10.05 7.13
CA GLY A 104 -8.85 9.78 5.72
C GLY A 104 -9.34 8.36 5.44
N VAL A 105 -10.12 8.25 4.37
CA VAL A 105 -10.63 6.98 3.85
C VAL A 105 -9.50 6.18 3.23
N LEU A 106 -9.46 4.89 3.53
CA LEU A 106 -8.42 3.98 3.06
C LEU A 106 -8.78 3.39 1.70
N PRO A 107 -7.86 3.40 0.71
CA PRO A 107 -8.18 2.97 -0.64
C PRO A 107 -8.19 1.45 -0.84
N THR A 108 -7.58 0.68 0.07
CA THR A 108 -7.35 -0.75 -0.12
C THR A 108 -7.31 -1.51 1.20
N ASP A 109 -7.38 -2.83 1.12
CA ASP A 109 -7.22 -3.69 2.29
C ASP A 109 -5.74 -3.96 2.56
N GLY A 110 -5.35 -3.99 3.82
CA GLY A 110 -4.01 -4.45 4.18
C GLY A 110 -3.48 -3.93 5.51
N ASP A 111 -2.20 -4.19 5.71
CA ASP A 111 -1.45 -3.65 6.85
C ASP A 111 -0.82 -2.31 6.42
N TYR A 112 -1.34 -1.22 6.97
CA TYR A 112 -0.78 0.12 6.81
C TYR A 112 0.33 0.32 7.84
N SER A 113 1.42 0.98 7.46
CA SER A 113 2.52 1.30 8.38
C SER A 113 2.44 2.77 8.81
N ILE A 114 2.25 3.02 10.10
CA ILE A 114 2.39 4.36 10.69
C ILE A 114 3.84 4.50 11.17
N ARG A 115 4.68 5.11 10.33
CA ARG A 115 6.11 5.25 10.57
C ARG A 115 6.39 6.49 11.39
N VAL A 116 6.77 6.35 12.65
CA VAL A 116 7.21 7.48 13.51
C VAL A 116 8.73 7.61 13.44
N TYR A 117 9.23 8.80 13.14
CA TYR A 117 10.65 9.05 12.89
C TYR A 117 11.10 10.45 13.35
N LEU A 118 12.41 10.70 13.28
CA LEU A 118 13.03 12.02 13.42
C LEU A 118 13.53 12.52 12.07
N MET A 119 13.29 13.78 11.76
CA MET A 119 13.91 14.45 10.61
C MET A 119 15.44 14.44 10.74
N ARG A 120 16.11 14.46 9.59
CA ARG A 120 17.57 14.27 9.47
C ARG A 120 18.39 15.21 10.37
N ASN A 121 17.94 16.45 10.58
CA ASN A 121 18.59 17.42 11.44
C ASN A 121 18.67 16.95 12.91
N ALA A 122 17.59 16.42 13.48
CA ALA A 122 17.55 15.90 14.85
C ALA A 122 18.17 14.50 14.96
N ALA A 123 17.94 13.64 13.96
CA ALA A 123 18.51 12.31 13.89
C ALA A 123 20.05 12.34 13.93
N ARG A 124 20.68 13.24 13.14
CA ARG A 124 22.13 13.45 13.13
C ARG A 124 22.71 13.89 14.46
N ARG A 125 21.94 14.63 15.26
CA ARG A 125 22.32 15.05 16.62
C ARG A 125 22.03 13.98 17.68
N ASN A 126 21.62 12.77 17.25
CA ASN A 126 21.24 11.66 18.11
C ASN A 126 20.18 12.04 19.17
N GLU A 127 19.30 12.98 18.81
CA GLU A 127 18.22 13.43 19.67
C GLU A 127 17.22 12.29 19.92
N SER A 128 16.41 12.46 20.96
CA SER A 128 15.31 11.55 21.28
C SER A 128 13.99 12.30 21.32
N ALA A 129 12.93 11.65 20.86
CA ALA A 129 11.57 12.17 20.94
C ALA A 129 10.65 11.14 21.61
N ARG A 130 10.08 11.51 22.74
CA ARG A 130 8.94 10.79 23.32
C ARG A 130 7.67 11.27 22.65
N PHE A 131 6.78 10.35 22.34
CA PHE A 131 5.52 10.67 21.68
C PHE A 131 4.34 9.85 22.25
N THR A 132 3.15 10.36 21.98
CA THR A 132 1.88 9.66 22.12
C THR A 132 1.20 9.65 20.76
N LEU A 133 0.77 8.49 20.29
CA LEU A 133 0.11 8.26 19.02
C LEU A 133 -1.30 7.72 19.28
N ALA A 134 -2.32 8.54 19.07
CA ALA A 134 -3.71 8.10 19.09
C ALA A 134 -4.06 7.56 17.70
N LEU A 135 -4.49 6.31 17.63
CA LEU A 135 -4.83 5.61 16.39
C LEU A 135 -6.28 5.13 16.46
N GLY A 136 -7.03 5.29 15.38
CA GLY A 136 -8.40 4.82 15.27
C GLY A 136 -8.73 4.34 13.86
N ILE A 137 -9.56 3.31 13.77
CA ILE A 137 -10.17 2.81 12.53
C ILE A 137 -11.69 2.85 12.72
N SER A 138 -12.38 3.59 11.87
CA SER A 138 -13.85 3.70 11.91
C SER A 138 -14.47 3.39 10.55
N GLY A 139 -15.79 3.20 10.52
CA GLY A 139 -16.51 2.76 9.33
C GLY A 139 -16.37 1.27 9.04
N GLN A 140 -17.24 0.79 8.16
CA GLN A 140 -17.25 -0.59 7.70
C GLN A 140 -16.36 -0.75 6.48
N ALA A 141 -15.54 -1.79 6.45
CA ALA A 141 -14.77 -2.12 5.26
C ALA A 141 -15.71 -2.52 4.12
N LEU A 142 -15.45 -1.99 2.93
CA LEU A 142 -16.11 -2.40 1.70
C LEU A 142 -15.52 -3.75 1.30
N ALA A 143 -16.24 -4.84 1.53
CA ALA A 143 -15.74 -6.18 1.25
C ALA A 143 -15.51 -6.39 -0.27
N ALA A 144 -14.46 -7.10 -0.63
CA ALA A 144 -14.25 -7.55 -2.01
C ALA A 144 -15.34 -8.54 -2.42
N THR A 145 -15.78 -8.46 -3.67
CA THR A 145 -16.70 -9.44 -4.26
C THR A 145 -16.07 -10.84 -4.16
N PRO A 146 -16.78 -11.86 -3.63
CA PRO A 146 -16.23 -13.20 -3.50
C PRO A 146 -15.84 -13.81 -4.85
N ALA A 147 -14.79 -14.64 -4.86
CA ALA A 147 -14.30 -15.34 -6.05
C ALA A 147 -15.35 -16.23 -6.74
N ALA A 148 -16.38 -16.65 -6.00
CA ALA A 148 -17.50 -17.44 -6.52
C ALA A 148 -18.49 -16.61 -7.36
N GLU A 149 -18.54 -15.29 -7.13
CA GLU A 149 -19.41 -14.35 -7.86
C GLU A 149 -18.66 -13.63 -8.98
N ASP A 150 -17.39 -13.28 -8.74
CA ASP A 150 -16.51 -12.66 -9.73
C ASP A 150 -15.14 -13.33 -9.64
N ALA A 151 -14.72 -14.01 -10.70
CA ALA A 151 -13.52 -14.84 -10.67
C ALA A 151 -12.26 -13.98 -10.45
N LEU A 152 -11.33 -14.48 -9.64
CA LEU A 152 -10.03 -13.84 -9.47
C LEU A 152 -9.06 -14.29 -10.57
N ILE A 153 -8.18 -13.38 -10.98
CA ILE A 153 -6.97 -13.72 -11.73
C ILE A 153 -6.14 -14.69 -10.85
N PRO A 154 -5.80 -15.89 -11.36
CA PRO A 154 -5.15 -16.92 -10.56
C PRO A 154 -3.92 -16.43 -9.80
N GLY A 155 -3.88 -16.70 -8.49
CA GLY A 155 -2.77 -16.32 -7.62
C GLY A 155 -2.75 -14.85 -7.20
N THR A 156 -3.80 -14.08 -7.49
CA THR A 156 -3.89 -12.66 -7.15
C THR A 156 -5.21 -12.31 -6.45
N PRO A 157 -5.32 -11.15 -5.77
CA PRO A 157 -6.57 -10.67 -5.21
C PRO A 157 -7.46 -9.92 -6.23
N PHE A 158 -7.07 -9.87 -7.51
CA PHE A 158 -7.73 -9.02 -8.51
C PHE A 158 -8.74 -9.80 -9.34
N HIS A 159 -9.89 -9.21 -9.63
CA HIS A 159 -10.94 -9.78 -10.46
C HIS A 159 -10.65 -9.64 -11.95
N ALA A 160 -10.08 -8.51 -12.36
CA ALA A 160 -9.74 -8.25 -13.76
C ALA A 160 -8.51 -7.34 -13.89
N SER A 161 -7.98 -7.27 -15.10
CA SER A 161 -6.92 -6.36 -15.48
C SER A 161 -7.21 -5.69 -16.83
N ALA A 162 -6.57 -4.55 -17.07
CA ALA A 162 -6.64 -3.83 -18.34
C ALA A 162 -5.37 -3.02 -18.57
N LYS A 163 -5.10 -2.67 -19.83
CA LYS A 163 -4.19 -1.57 -20.16
C LYS A 163 -4.97 -0.26 -20.08
N VAL A 164 -4.41 0.74 -19.40
CA VAL A 164 -5.03 2.05 -19.24
C VAL A 164 -4.11 3.15 -19.73
N VAL A 165 -4.68 4.18 -20.33
CA VAL A 165 -3.92 5.38 -20.68
C VAL A 165 -3.46 6.06 -19.40
N CYS A 166 -2.17 6.38 -19.32
CA CYS A 166 -1.61 7.03 -18.14
C CYS A 166 -0.54 8.07 -18.48
N THR A 167 -0.37 9.02 -17.58
CA THR A 167 0.77 9.94 -17.50
C THR A 167 1.24 9.90 -16.06
N VAL A 168 2.53 9.67 -15.85
CA VAL A 168 3.09 9.38 -14.53
C VAL A 168 4.35 10.20 -14.30
N PRO A 169 4.63 10.59 -13.05
CA PRO A 169 5.80 11.40 -12.74
C PRO A 169 7.09 10.62 -13.01
N PHE A 170 8.14 11.35 -13.38
CA PHE A 170 9.50 10.83 -13.62
C PHE A 170 9.64 9.76 -14.73
N ALA A 171 8.57 9.45 -15.47
CA ALA A 171 8.59 8.51 -16.59
C ALA A 171 7.73 9.00 -17.79
N PRO A 172 8.08 10.13 -18.44
CA PRO A 172 7.23 10.80 -19.44
C PRO A 172 6.98 9.98 -20.72
N LYS A 173 7.79 8.94 -20.96
CA LYS A 173 7.64 8.00 -22.08
C LYS A 173 6.59 6.93 -21.83
N VAL A 174 6.18 6.72 -20.58
CA VAL A 174 5.09 5.79 -20.25
C VAL A 174 3.77 6.45 -20.65
N LYS A 175 3.03 5.77 -21.53
CA LYS A 175 1.70 6.20 -22.01
C LYS A 175 0.60 5.22 -21.66
N GLU A 176 0.98 4.00 -21.30
CA GLU A 176 0.07 2.93 -20.91
C GLU A 176 0.60 2.28 -19.63
N CYS A 177 -0.33 1.97 -18.73
CA CYS A 177 -0.06 1.34 -17.44
C CYS A 177 -0.87 0.05 -17.32
N ASP A 178 -0.39 -0.88 -16.49
CA ASP A 178 -1.18 -2.05 -16.11
C ASP A 178 -2.14 -1.68 -14.98
N ALA A 179 -3.44 -1.87 -15.19
CA ALA A 179 -4.44 -1.70 -14.16
C ALA A 179 -5.01 -3.05 -13.74
N PHE A 180 -5.27 -3.20 -12.46
CA PHE A 180 -5.93 -4.35 -11.84
C PHE A 180 -7.05 -3.85 -10.94
N VAL A 181 -8.12 -4.62 -10.82
CA VAL A 181 -9.29 -4.21 -10.02
C VAL A 181 -9.65 -5.25 -8.97
N ILE A 182 -9.96 -4.76 -7.77
CA ILE A 182 -10.66 -5.49 -6.72
C ILE A 182 -12.07 -4.91 -6.68
N ARG A 183 -13.04 -5.55 -7.33
CA ARG A 183 -14.45 -5.16 -7.26
C ARG A 183 -15.01 -5.44 -5.88
N ARG A 184 -15.89 -4.55 -5.43
CA ARG A 184 -16.51 -4.54 -4.09
C ARG A 184 -18.03 -4.35 -4.26
N GLY A 185 -18.58 -5.08 -5.22
CA GLY A 185 -19.89 -4.86 -5.82
C GLY A 185 -19.79 -4.52 -7.32
N PHE A 186 -20.94 -4.57 -8.00
CA PHE A 186 -21.09 -4.23 -9.42
C PHE A 186 -21.71 -2.84 -9.64
N ASP A 187 -21.87 -2.05 -8.57
CA ASP A 187 -22.44 -0.70 -8.60
C ASP A 187 -21.40 0.39 -8.91
N GLY A 188 -20.21 0.00 -9.38
CA GLY A 188 -19.08 0.90 -9.59
C GLY A 188 -18.21 1.11 -8.34
N THR A 189 -18.36 0.27 -7.31
CA THR A 189 -17.50 0.27 -6.12
C THR A 189 -16.34 -0.71 -6.28
N ALA A 190 -15.09 -0.22 -6.30
CA ALA A 190 -13.91 -1.05 -6.48
C ALA A 190 -12.62 -0.35 -6.03
N THR A 191 -11.58 -1.11 -5.69
CA THR A 191 -10.21 -0.59 -5.62
C THR A 191 -9.51 -0.90 -6.94
N VAL A 192 -9.05 0.12 -7.66
CA VAL A 192 -8.21 -0.02 -8.85
C VAL A 192 -6.76 0.21 -8.48
N GLU A 193 -5.88 -0.75 -8.78
CA GLU A 193 -4.44 -0.64 -8.67
C GLU A 193 -3.82 -0.42 -10.06
N VAL A 194 -3.23 0.75 -10.29
CA VAL A 194 -2.48 1.06 -11.50
C VAL A 194 -1.00 0.92 -11.21
N ARG A 195 -0.26 0.21 -12.06
CA ARG A 195 1.18 -0.06 -11.93
C ARG A 195 1.95 0.51 -13.11
N TRP A 196 3.13 1.08 -12.83
CA TRP A 196 4.05 1.56 -13.85
C TRP A 196 5.50 1.45 -13.38
N GLY A 197 6.42 1.29 -14.33
CA GLY A 197 7.85 1.18 -14.03
C GLY A 197 8.18 0.04 -13.06
N GLU A 198 9.28 0.19 -12.33
CA GLU A 198 9.72 -0.82 -11.36
C GLU A 198 9.05 -0.60 -10.00
N GLY A 199 8.01 -1.38 -9.72
CA GLY A 199 7.39 -1.47 -8.39
C GLY A 199 6.49 -0.29 -7.99
N VAL A 200 6.34 0.72 -8.85
CA VAL A 200 5.48 1.88 -8.57
C VAL A 200 4.03 1.53 -8.86
N LYS A 201 3.16 1.94 -7.95
CA LYS A 201 1.72 1.73 -8.06
C LYS A 201 0.92 2.82 -7.37
N ARG A 202 -0.32 2.96 -7.81
CA ARG A 202 -1.36 3.80 -7.22
C ARG A 202 -2.60 2.94 -6.99
N ARG A 203 -3.17 2.99 -5.80
CA ARG A 203 -4.48 2.39 -5.50
C ARG A 203 -5.51 3.48 -5.32
N ILE A 204 -6.61 3.34 -6.04
CA ILE A 204 -7.69 4.31 -6.14
C ILE A 204 -8.98 3.60 -5.76
N LEU A 205 -9.66 4.07 -4.74
CA LEU A 205 -10.96 3.55 -4.35
C LEU A 205 -12.07 4.34 -5.03
N PHE A 206 -12.87 3.61 -5.78
CA PHE A 206 -14.15 4.03 -6.33
C PHE A 206 -15.28 3.56 -5.42
N VAL A 207 -16.27 4.41 -5.18
CA VAL A 207 -17.55 4.07 -4.56
C VAL A 207 -18.64 4.63 -5.45
N ARG A 208 -19.49 3.74 -5.98
CA ARG A 208 -20.57 4.13 -6.90
C ARG A 208 -20.09 4.99 -8.08
N HIS A 209 -18.98 4.61 -8.69
CA HIS A 209 -18.29 5.32 -9.78
C HIS A 209 -17.66 6.68 -9.41
N GLU A 210 -17.64 7.07 -8.13
CA GLU A 210 -16.92 8.26 -7.67
C GLU A 210 -15.59 7.87 -7.03
N VAL A 211 -14.53 8.66 -7.28
CA VAL A 211 -13.24 8.45 -6.61
C VAL A 211 -13.30 9.07 -5.22
N VAL A 212 -13.16 8.23 -4.19
CA VAL A 212 -13.29 8.67 -2.78
C VAL A 212 -11.97 8.67 -2.01
N ALA A 213 -10.98 7.87 -2.44
CA ALA A 213 -9.69 7.79 -1.78
C ALA A 213 -8.60 7.29 -2.73
N ALA A 214 -7.36 7.64 -2.44
CA ALA A 214 -6.19 7.03 -3.08
C ALA A 214 -5.01 7.00 -2.11
N ASP A 215 -4.01 6.16 -2.38
CA ASP A 215 -2.78 6.11 -1.59
C ASP A 215 -1.77 7.18 -2.02
N SER A 216 -2.24 8.43 -2.19
CA SER A 216 -1.49 9.61 -2.61
C SER A 216 -1.51 10.70 -1.53
N THR A 217 -0.46 11.52 -1.48
CA THR A 217 -0.44 12.76 -0.68
C THR A 217 -1.27 13.87 -1.33
N GLU A 218 -1.51 13.78 -2.63
CA GLU A 218 -2.34 14.71 -3.38
C GLU A 218 -3.80 14.27 -3.33
N THR A 219 -4.72 15.24 -3.20
CA THR A 219 -6.14 14.95 -3.28
C THR A 219 -6.52 14.56 -4.72
N PRO A 220 -7.23 13.44 -4.94
CA PRO A 220 -7.67 13.07 -6.27
C PRO A 220 -8.64 14.11 -6.85
N VAL A 221 -8.41 14.48 -8.11
CA VAL A 221 -9.40 15.18 -8.93
C VAL A 221 -9.85 14.24 -10.03
N PHE A 222 -11.14 14.03 -10.18
CA PHE A 222 -11.65 13.08 -11.16
C PHE A 222 -12.77 13.64 -12.03
N GLU A 223 -12.93 13.03 -13.19
CA GLU A 223 -13.90 13.44 -14.18
C GLU A 223 -14.46 12.21 -14.89
N ARG A 224 -15.70 11.85 -14.55
CA ARG A 224 -16.37 10.70 -15.14
C ARG A 224 -16.78 10.98 -16.59
N ARG A 225 -16.55 10.01 -17.47
CA ARG A 225 -17.07 9.96 -18.84
C ARG A 225 -17.95 8.73 -18.99
N ARG A 226 -18.48 8.55 -20.21
CA ARG A 226 -19.28 7.37 -20.56
C ARG A 226 -18.49 6.08 -20.40
N ASP A 227 -17.26 6.03 -20.93
CA ASP A 227 -16.50 4.78 -21.05
C ASP A 227 -15.33 4.66 -20.05
N PHE A 228 -14.90 5.79 -19.47
CA PHE A 228 -13.80 5.83 -18.50
C PHE A 228 -13.96 6.99 -17.52
N THR A 229 -13.31 6.91 -16.37
CA THR A 229 -13.12 8.02 -15.45
C THR A 229 -11.68 8.50 -15.53
N ILE A 230 -11.49 9.81 -15.76
CA ILE A 230 -10.17 10.43 -15.69
C ILE A 230 -9.87 10.72 -14.22
N VAL A 231 -8.76 10.23 -13.69
CA VAL A 231 -8.29 10.52 -12.32
C VAL A 231 -6.95 11.22 -12.39
N ARG A 232 -6.79 12.30 -11.63
CA ARG A 232 -5.56 13.11 -11.57
C ARG A 232 -5.10 13.29 -10.13
N PHE A 233 -3.78 13.31 -9.94
CA PHE A 233 -3.12 13.63 -8.67
C PHE A 233 -2.06 14.70 -8.94
N GLY A 234 -2.22 15.87 -8.33
CA GLY A 234 -1.37 17.02 -8.64
C GLY A 234 -1.37 17.37 -10.14
N GLY A 235 -0.22 17.83 -10.65
CA GLY A 235 -0.07 18.22 -12.07
C GLY A 235 0.42 17.13 -13.02
N ASP A 236 1.04 16.08 -12.51
CA ASP A 236 1.89 15.18 -13.32
C ASP A 236 1.38 13.74 -13.41
N GLU A 237 0.36 13.38 -12.62
CA GLU A 237 -0.20 12.03 -12.59
C GLU A 237 -1.65 12.04 -13.09
N ARG A 238 -1.92 11.23 -14.12
CA ARG A 238 -3.24 11.10 -14.76
C ARG A 238 -3.47 9.66 -15.22
N PHE A 239 -4.67 9.15 -14.97
CA PHE A 239 -5.13 7.83 -15.44
C PHE A 239 -6.50 7.93 -16.10
N GLU A 240 -6.73 7.15 -17.15
CA GLU A 240 -8.07 6.92 -17.71
C GLU A 240 -8.52 5.51 -17.33
N ILE A 241 -9.36 5.42 -16.30
CA ILE A 241 -9.81 4.15 -15.74
C ILE A 241 -11.10 3.71 -16.42
N PRO A 242 -11.14 2.59 -17.17
CA PRO A 242 -12.34 2.16 -17.87
C PRO A 242 -13.49 1.86 -16.91
N GLU A 243 -14.71 2.32 -17.20
CA GLU A 243 -15.89 2.05 -16.37
C GLU A 243 -16.20 0.55 -16.31
N ALA A 244 -15.99 -0.17 -17.41
CA ALA A 244 -16.16 -1.62 -17.49
C ALA A 244 -15.19 -2.39 -16.58
N LEU A 245 -13.98 -1.84 -16.34
CA LEU A 245 -13.05 -2.44 -15.39
C LEU A 245 -13.63 -2.35 -13.97
N VAL A 246 -14.14 -1.17 -13.58
CA VAL A 246 -14.68 -0.88 -12.25
C VAL A 246 -15.99 -1.65 -11.98
N ALA A 247 -16.95 -1.60 -12.91
CA ALA A 247 -18.31 -2.09 -12.67
C ALA A 247 -18.53 -3.58 -13.00
N GLY A 248 -17.65 -4.20 -13.79
CA GLY A 248 -17.96 -5.47 -14.43
C GLY A 248 -18.57 -5.27 -15.80
N GLY A 249 -18.19 -6.13 -16.75
CA GLY A 249 -18.79 -6.19 -18.08
C GLY A 249 -19.93 -7.20 -18.14
#